data_AF-A0A923ZWG3-F1
#
_entry.id   AF-A0A923ZWG3-F1
#
_cell.length_a   1.000
_cell.length_b   1.000
_cell.length_c   1.000
_cell.angle_alpha   90.00
_cell.angle_beta   90.00
_cell.angle_gamma   90.00
#
_symmetry.space_group_name_H-M   'P 1'
#
loop_
_entity.id
_entity.type
_entity.pdbx_description
1 polymer ?
#
loop_
_entity_poly.entity_id
_entity_poly.type
_entity_poly.pdbx_seq_one_letter_code
_entity_poly.pdbx_strand_id
1 'polypeptide(L)' 'MKILKKITKTNPLDVIIKKATATETVLVLVNSRATVQSFTVPTALQGNWTNAKTGVGVTVSSNMAINSFQYLILKK' A
#
# COMPACT_ATOMS: atom_id res chain seq x y z
N MET A 1 -26.23 4.28 -5.68
CA MET A 1 -25.92 4.39 -4.24
C MET A 1 -24.64 3.60 -3.96
N LYS A 2 -23.51 4.28 -3.72
CA LYS A 2 -22.16 3.67 -3.66
C LYS A 2 -21.91 3.15 -2.24
N ILE A 3 -21.96 1.84 -2.05
CA ILE A 3 -21.65 1.24 -0.75
C ILE A 3 -20.13 1.16 -0.64
N LEU A 4 -19.56 1.87 0.33
CA LEU A 4 -18.17 1.70 0.76
C LEU A 4 -18.04 0.27 1.32
N LYS A 5 -17.48 -0.63 0.50
CA LYS A 5 -17.18 -2.01 0.89
C LYS A 5 -16.06 -1.95 1.92
N LYS A 6 -16.43 -2.04 3.20
CA LYS A 6 -15.51 -2.25 4.33
C LYS A 6 -14.60 -3.43 3.95
N ILE A 7 -13.28 -3.19 3.85
CA ILE A 7 -12.32 -4.26 3.59
C ILE A 7 -12.20 -5.06 4.89
N THR A 8 -13.11 -6.01 5.09
CA THR A 8 -13.00 -7.06 6.11
C THR A 8 -12.15 -8.18 5.55
N LYS A 9 -10.84 -8.00 5.65
CA LYS A 9 -9.86 -9.09 5.72
C LYS A 9 -8.87 -8.61 6.77
N THR A 10 -8.52 -9.45 7.74
CA THR A 10 -7.50 -9.21 8.76
C THR A 10 -6.21 -8.83 8.04
N ASN A 11 -6.07 -7.54 7.78
CA ASN A 11 -4.97 -7.01 7.02
C ASN A 11 -3.89 -6.72 8.05
N PRO A 12 -2.70 -7.33 7.90
CA PRO A 12 -1.64 -7.13 8.88
C PRO A 12 -1.10 -5.71 8.87
N LEU A 13 -1.39 -4.94 7.80
CA LEU A 13 -1.20 -3.48 7.78
C LEU A 13 -2.34 -2.76 8.46
N ASP A 14 -1.97 -1.80 9.30
CA ASP A 14 -2.94 -1.02 10.06
C ASP A 14 -3.69 -0.01 9.18
N VAL A 15 -3.06 0.50 8.12
CA VAL A 15 -3.70 1.43 7.16
C VAL A 15 -3.25 1.16 5.72
N ILE A 16 -4.22 1.09 4.81
CA ILE A 16 -4.01 1.03 3.35
C ILE A 16 -4.94 2.04 2.67
N ILE A 17 -4.35 2.98 1.94
CA ILE A 17 -5.12 4.01 1.22
C ILE A 17 -4.67 4.02 -0.23
N LYS A 18 -5.64 3.87 -1.14
CA LYS A 18 -5.47 4.19 -2.56
C LYS A 18 -6.28 5.43 -2.89
N LYS A 19 -5.62 6.47 -3.41
CA LYS A 19 -6.30 7.64 -3.95
C LYS A 19 -5.89 7.81 -5.40
N ALA A 20 -6.86 7.90 -6.30
CA ALA A 20 -6.64 8.19 -7.70
C ALA A 20 -7.22 9.57 -8.03
N THR A 21 -6.49 10.33 -8.82
CA THR A 21 -6.91 11.55 -9.50
C THR A 21 -6.97 11.28 -11.01
N ALA A 22 -7.20 12.31 -11.83
CA ALA A 22 -7.17 12.16 -13.28
C ALA A 22 -5.77 11.80 -13.82
N THR A 23 -4.71 12.23 -13.13
CA THR A 23 -3.33 12.15 -13.63
C THR A 23 -2.40 11.32 -12.76
N GLU A 24 -2.79 11.02 -11.52
CA GLU A 24 -1.93 10.32 -10.55
C GLU A 24 -2.73 9.34 -9.69
N THR A 25 -2.12 8.21 -9.38
CA THR A 25 -2.56 7.28 -8.34
C THR A 25 -1.52 7.22 -7.24
N VAL A 26 -1.96 7.46 -6.00
CA VAL A 26 -1.16 7.33 -4.79
C VAL A 26 -1.61 6.11 -3.99
N LEU A 27 -0.64 5.33 -3.53
CA LEU A 27 -0.81 4.20 -2.62
C LEU A 27 -0.01 4.45 -1.36
N VAL A 28 -0.67 4.35 -0.21
CA VAL A 28 -0.04 4.45 1.11
C VAL A 28 -0.19 3.13 1.83
N LEU A 29 0.93 2.58 2.30
CA LEU A 29 1.02 1.38 3.12
C LEU A 29 1.69 1.75 4.44
N VAL A 30 1.05 1.45 5.58
CA VAL A 30 1.60 1.75 6.90
C VAL A 30 1.53 0.53 7.80
N ASN A 31 2.68 0.14 8.35
CA ASN A 31 2.78 -0.74 9.49
C ASN A 31 3.08 0.11 10.74
N SER A 32 2.16 0.17 11.69
CA SER A 32 2.33 0.85 12.97
C SER A 32 2.71 -0.10 14.11
N ARG A 33 3.00 -1.37 13.80
CA ARG A 33 3.38 -2.39 14.78
C ARG A 33 4.89 -2.44 14.96
N ALA A 34 5.29 -2.85 16.16
CA ALA A 34 6.68 -3.10 16.52
C ALA A 34 7.27 -4.40 15.91
N THR A 35 6.59 -5.01 14.93
CA THR A 35 6.96 -6.28 14.30
C THR A 35 6.79 -6.18 12.79
N VAL A 36 7.54 -6.99 12.03
CA VAL A 36 7.39 -7.09 10.57
C VAL A 36 6.02 -7.67 10.23
N GLN A 37 5.34 -7.05 9.27
CA GLN A 37 4.02 -7.47 8.80
C GLN A 37 4.08 -7.89 7.33
N SER A 38 3.59 -9.09 7.02
CA SER A 38 3.53 -9.62 5.65
C SER A 38 2.16 -9.36 5.04
N PHE A 39 2.07 -8.45 4.07
CA PHE A 39 0.82 -8.01 3.47
C PHE A 39 0.57 -8.62 2.09
N THR A 40 -0.58 -9.27 1.92
CA THR A 40 -1.06 -9.73 0.61
C THR A 40 -1.66 -8.58 -0.19
N VAL A 41 -0.92 -8.09 -1.17
CA VAL A 41 -1.34 -6.95 -2.01
C VAL A 41 -2.36 -7.41 -3.06
N PRO A 42 -3.54 -6.77 -3.17
CA PRO A 42 -4.48 -7.01 -4.27
C PRO A 42 -3.82 -6.83 -5.64
N THR A 43 -4.15 -7.69 -6.61
CA THR A 43 -3.56 -7.68 -7.96
C THR A 43 -3.65 -6.32 -8.65
N ALA A 44 -4.74 -5.58 -8.43
CA ALA A 44 -4.95 -4.23 -8.97
C ALA A 44 -3.96 -3.16 -8.44
N LEU A 45 -3.17 -3.47 -7.40
CA LEU A 45 -2.17 -2.58 -6.80
C LEU A 45 -0.72 -3.07 -7.04
N GLN A 46 -0.54 -4.25 -7.63
CA GLN A 46 0.79 -4.80 -7.90
C GLN A 46 1.45 -4.11 -9.11
N GLY A 47 2.76 -4.28 -9.25
CA GLY A 47 3.57 -3.76 -10.36
C GLY A 47 4.59 -2.72 -9.92
N ASN A 48 5.09 -1.95 -10.89
CA ASN A 48 6.12 -0.94 -10.65
C ASN A 48 5.49 0.37 -10.19
N TRP A 49 5.97 0.87 -9.06
CA TRP A 49 5.60 2.16 -8.49
C TRP A 49 6.84 3.01 -8.26
N THR A 50 6.65 4.30 -8.03
CA THR A 50 7.72 5.20 -7.60
C THR A 50 7.52 5.58 -6.14
N ASN A 51 8.55 5.48 -5.32
CA ASN A 51 8.50 6.04 -3.97
C ASN A 51 8.39 7.56 -4.08
N ALA A 52 7.29 8.12 -3.57
CA ALA A 52 7.00 9.54 -3.69
C ALA A 52 8.00 10.43 -2.91
N LYS A 53 8.69 9.89 -1.90
CA LYS A 53 9.68 10.63 -1.11
C LYS A 53 11.08 10.59 -1.70
N THR A 54 11.50 9.45 -2.25
CA THR A 54 12.88 9.25 -2.70
C THR A 54 13.04 9.23 -4.22
N GLY A 55 11.95 9.13 -4.98
CA GLY A 55 11.97 8.98 -6.43
C GLY A 55 12.45 7.61 -6.92
N VAL A 56 12.80 6.69 -6.02
CA VAL A 56 13.30 5.35 -6.36
C VAL A 56 12.14 4.44 -6.76
N GLY A 57 12.35 3.63 -7.80
CA GLY A 57 11.41 2.59 -8.22
C GLY A 57 11.22 1.52 -7.14
N VAL A 58 9.97 1.13 -6.89
CA VAL A 58 9.57 0.09 -5.94
C VAL A 58 8.65 -0.88 -6.64
N THR A 59 9.03 -2.16 -6.66
CA THR A 59 8.17 -3.23 -7.15
C THR A 59 7.24 -3.68 -6.04
N VAL A 60 5.94 -3.49 -6.24
CA VAL A 60 4.90 -3.99 -5.34
C VAL A 60 4.48 -5.37 -5.82
N SER A 61 4.92 -6.40 -5.09
CA SER A 61 4.62 -7.80 -5.38
C SER A 61 3.34 -8.26 -4.68
N SER A 62 2.93 -9.51 -4.90
CA SER A 62 1.75 -10.11 -4.28
C SER A 62 1.84 -10.24 -2.77
N ASN A 63 3.05 -10.35 -2.21
CA ASN A 63 3.30 -10.39 -0.78
C ASN A 63 4.47 -9.46 -0.44
N MET A 64 4.18 -8.44 0.36
CA MET A 64 5.15 -7.42 0.75
C MET A 64 5.41 -7.52 2.25
N ALA A 65 6.68 -7.70 2.63
CA ALA A 65 7.10 -7.51 4.01
C ALA A 65 7.27 -6.01 4.27
N ILE A 66 6.57 -5.51 5.28
CA ILE A 66 6.65 -4.11 5.73
C ILE A 66 7.25 -4.14 7.12
N ASN A 67 8.42 -3.52 7.28
CA ASN A 67 9.17 -3.53 8.54
C ASN A 67 8.41 -2.81 9.66
N SER A 68 8.85 -3.06 10.89
CA SER A 68 8.35 -2.37 12.08
C SER A 68 8.35 -0.85 11.90
N PHE A 69 7.23 -0.20 12.18
CA PHE A 69 7.00 1.25 12.01
C PHE A 69 7.30 1.81 10.61
N GLN A 70 7.37 0.96 9.58
CA GLN A 70 7.63 1.40 8.22
C GLN A 70 6.36 1.90 7.53
N TYR A 71 6.51 2.95 6.74
CA TYR A 71 5.50 3.39 5.79
C TYR A 71 6.10 3.56 4.40
N LEU A 72 5.29 3.27 3.38
CA LEU A 72 5.60 3.49 1.98
C LEU A 72 4.52 4.40 1.38
N ILE A 73 4.98 5.47 0.74
CA ILE A 73 4.14 6.36 -0.06
C ILE A 73 4.58 6.22 -1.50
N LEU A 74 3.69 5.66 -2.32
CA LEU A 74 3.98 5.26 -3.68
C LEU A 74 3.09 6.04 -4.64
N LYS A 75 3.64 6.43 -5.79
CA LYS A 75 2.90 7.13 -6.85
C LYS A 75 3.14 6.50 -8.23
N LYS A 76 2.14 6.64 -9.10
CA LYS A 76 2.18 6.32 -10.53
C LYS A 76 1.19 7.19 -11.30
#